data_AF-A0A1X9PEH6-F1
#
_entry.id   AF-A0A1X9PEH6-F1
#
_cell.length_a   1.000
_cell.length_b   1.000
_cell.length_c   1.000
_cell.angle_alpha   90.00
_cell.angle_beta   90.00
_cell.angle_gamma   90.00
#
_symmetry.space_group_name_H-M   'P 1'
#
loop_
_entity.id
_entity.type
_entity.pdbx_description
1 polymer ?
#
loop_
_entity_poly.entity_id
_entity_poly.type
_entity_poly.pdbx_seq_one_letter_code
_entity_poly.pdbx_strand_id
1 'polypeptide(L)'
;MVKNSFISVISQKEKEENQGSVEFQVFSFTNKIKRLSSHLELHKKDYSSQRGLQKIVGKRQRLLAYLSKKNKVRYKELIGQLNIREKKKPLI
;
A
#
# COMPACT_ATOMS: atom_id res chain seq x y z
N MET A 1 -18.47 -1.89 -12.99
CA MET A 1 -18.44 -3.11 -12.14
C MET A 1 -17.14 -3.84 -12.38
N VAL A 2 -16.17 -3.74 -11.45
CA VAL A 2 -15.20 -4.81 -11.20
C VAL A 2 -14.89 -4.76 -9.70
N LYS A 3 -15.66 -5.51 -8.89
CA LYS A 3 -15.28 -5.75 -7.50
C LYS A 3 -14.18 -6.79 -7.54
N ASN A 4 -12.93 -6.34 -7.66
CA ASN A 4 -11.75 -7.21 -7.71
C ASN A 4 -11.72 -8.10 -6.45
N SER A 5 -11.92 -9.39 -6.68
CA SER A 5 -12.18 -10.47 -5.73
C SER A 5 -11.15 -10.59 -4.61
N PHE A 6 -9.92 -10.14 -4.81
CA PHE A 6 -8.84 -10.23 -3.81
C PHE A 6 -9.07 -9.38 -2.55
N ILE A 7 -9.70 -8.20 -2.68
CA ILE A 7 -9.93 -7.30 -1.55
C ILE A 7 -11.18 -7.74 -0.76
N SER A 8 -12.17 -8.34 -1.44
CA SER A 8 -13.32 -8.97 -0.77
C SER A 8 -12.96 -10.27 -0.04
N VAL A 9 -11.86 -10.93 -0.43
CA VAL A 9 -11.37 -12.17 0.23
C VAL A 9 -10.73 -11.90 1.59
N ILE A 10 -10.26 -10.68 1.88
CA ILE A 10 -9.90 -10.26 3.26
C ILE A 10 -11.19 -9.95 4.04
N SER A 11 -12.16 -10.85 3.94
CA SER A 11 -13.34 -10.92 4.79
C SER A 11 -12.93 -11.48 6.15
N GLN A 12 -13.68 -11.09 7.16
CA GLN A 12 -13.37 -11.08 8.59
C GLN A 12 -12.81 -12.38 9.23
N LYS A 13 -12.79 -13.52 8.53
CA LYS A 13 -12.31 -14.83 9.04
C LYS A 13 -10.81 -15.08 8.90
N GLU A 14 -10.11 -14.45 7.95
CA GLU A 14 -8.67 -14.67 7.71
C GLU A 14 -7.76 -13.57 8.31
N LYS A 15 -8.33 -12.73 9.17
CA LYS A 15 -7.66 -11.51 9.69
C LYS A 15 -6.53 -11.80 10.67
N GLU A 16 -6.52 -12.91 11.39
CA GLU A 16 -5.50 -13.18 12.40
C GLU A 16 -4.23 -13.77 11.78
N GLU A 17 -4.35 -14.75 10.86
CA GLU A 17 -3.19 -15.37 10.22
C GLU A 17 -2.55 -14.48 9.14
N ASN A 18 -3.35 -13.71 8.39
CA ASN A 18 -2.84 -12.91 7.27
C ASN A 18 -2.48 -11.45 7.61
N GLN A 19 -2.70 -11.01 8.85
CA GLN A 19 -2.33 -9.66 9.31
C GLN A 19 -0.84 -9.35 9.14
N GLY A 20 0.02 -10.38 9.25
CA GLY A 20 1.46 -10.27 9.07
C GLY A 20 1.92 -10.25 7.61
N SER A 21 1.04 -10.61 6.66
CA SER A 21 1.41 -10.69 5.24
C SER A 21 1.84 -9.34 4.66
N VAL A 22 2.78 -9.37 3.71
CA VAL A 22 3.28 -8.16 3.05
C VAL A 22 2.14 -7.49 2.26
N GLU A 23 1.27 -8.27 1.63
CA GLU A 23 0.10 -7.82 0.89
C GLU A 23 -0.87 -7.04 1.79
N PHE A 24 -1.24 -7.61 2.94
CA PHE A 24 -2.15 -6.96 3.89
C PHE A 24 -1.57 -5.64 4.39
N GLN A 25 -0.28 -5.62 4.75
CA GLN A 25 0.38 -4.39 5.21
C GLN A 25 0.41 -3.32 4.12
N VAL A 26 0.72 -3.68 2.86
CA VAL A 26 0.73 -2.75 1.72
C VAL A 26 -0.68 -2.21 1.44
N PHE A 27 -1.72 -3.04 1.52
CA PHE A 27 -3.11 -2.62 1.40
C PHE A 27 -3.50 -1.63 2.51
N SER A 28 -3.22 -1.97 3.77
CA SER A 28 -3.49 -1.12 4.93
C SER A 28 -2.81 0.25 4.82
N PHE A 29 -1.52 0.27 4.46
CA PHE A 29 -0.80 1.51 4.22
C PHE A 29 -1.37 2.30 3.04
N THR A 30 -1.78 1.64 1.96
CA THR A 30 -2.39 2.32 0.82
C THR A 30 -3.69 3.01 1.19
N ASN A 31 -4.56 2.37 1.98
CA ASN A 31 -5.79 2.99 2.47
C ASN A 31 -5.51 4.15 3.42
N LYS A 32 -4.52 4.00 4.31
CA LYS A 32 -4.11 5.07 5.23
C LYS A 32 -3.53 6.29 4.48
N ILE A 33 -2.72 6.05 3.45
CA ILE A 33 -2.18 7.10 2.57
C ILE A 33 -3.32 7.85 1.88
N LYS A 34 -4.30 7.16 1.30
CA LYS A 34 -5.46 7.80 0.65
C LYS A 34 -6.21 8.71 1.62
N ARG A 35 -6.55 8.21 2.81
CA ARG A 35 -7.27 8.98 3.84
C ARG A 35 -6.49 10.21 4.32
N LEU A 36 -5.20 10.05 4.63
CA LEU A 36 -4.34 11.15 5.09
C LEU A 36 -4.09 12.18 3.99
N SER A 37 -4.02 11.75 2.72
CA SER A 37 -3.83 12.67 1.60
C SER A 37 -5.04 13.61 1.48
N SER A 38 -6.26 13.07 1.50
CA SER A 38 -7.49 13.89 1.50
C SER A 38 -7.60 14.80 2.73
N HIS A 39 -7.16 14.34 3.90
CA HIS A 39 -7.10 15.20 5.09
C HIS A 39 -6.15 16.39 4.90
N LEU A 40 -4.95 16.17 4.35
CA LEU A 40 -3.95 17.21 4.14
C LEU A 40 -4.32 18.19 3.01
N GLU A 41 -5.19 17.81 2.07
CA GLU A 41 -5.76 18.73 1.08
C GLU A 41 -6.55 19.87 1.74
N LEU A 42 -7.28 19.55 2.82
CA LEU A 42 -8.02 20.51 3.65
C LEU A 42 -7.11 21.20 4.67
N HIS A 43 -6.17 20.47 5.25
CA HIS A 43 -5.29 20.96 6.33
C HIS A 43 -3.83 21.11 5.87
N LYS A 44 -3.58 21.99 4.91
CA LYS A 44 -2.27 22.16 4.25
C LYS A 44 -1.11 22.54 5.21
N LYS A 45 -1.41 23.08 6.38
CA LYS A 45 -0.41 23.50 7.39
C LYS A 45 -0.11 22.42 8.45
N ASP A 46 -0.75 21.24 8.37
CA ASP A 46 -0.45 20.14 9.29
C ASP A 46 0.82 19.37 8.86
N TYR A 47 1.97 19.95 9.21
CA TYR A 47 3.29 19.37 8.93
C TYR A 47 3.58 18.09 9.73
N SER A 48 2.95 17.93 10.89
CA SER A 48 3.10 16.74 11.74
C SER A 48 2.49 15.51 11.05
N SER A 49 1.26 15.64 10.55
CA SER A 49 0.59 14.61 9.77
C SER A 49 1.27 14.36 8.43
N GLN A 50 1.77 15.41 7.75
CA GLN A 50 2.55 15.26 6.52
C GLN A 50 3.82 14.42 6.74
N ARG A 51 4.55 14.66 7.83
CA ARG A 51 5.71 13.83 8.20
C ARG A 51 5.31 12.38 8.49
N GLY A 52 4.18 12.17 9.17
CA GLY A 52 3.61 10.84 9.39
C GLY A 52 3.28 10.12 8.09
N LEU A 53 2.67 10.83 7.13
CA LEU A 53 2.35 10.33 5.80
C LEU A 53 3.61 9.89 5.05
N GLN A 54 4.66 10.71 5.02
CA GLN A 54 5.93 10.36 4.38
C GLN A 54 6.55 9.09 4.95
N LYS A 55 6.50 8.91 6.28
CA LYS A 55 6.97 7.67 6.94
C LYS A 55 6.19 6.44 6.46
N ILE A 56 4.86 6.55 6.32
CA ILE A 56 4.00 5.45 5.85
C ILE A 56 4.31 5.13 4.37
N VAL A 57 4.46 6.16 3.53
CA VAL A 57 4.83 6.00 2.12
C VAL A 57 6.17 5.27 2.00
N GLY A 58 7.17 5.68 2.79
CA GLY A 58 8.49 5.04 2.81
C GLY A 58 8.44 3.58 3.26
N LYS A 59 7.67 3.26 4.32
CA LYS A 59 7.47 1.87 4.77
C LYS A 59 6.84 1.01 3.68
N ARG A 60 5.77 1.49 3.04
CA ARG A 60 5.10 0.79 1.93
C ARG A 60 6.06 0.54 0.76
N GLN A 61 6.91 1.53 0.42
CA GLN A 61 7.89 1.37 -0.66
C GLN A 61 8.92 0.27 -0.35
N ARG A 62 9.39 0.16 0.91
CA ARG A 62 10.32 -0.90 1.32
C ARG A 62 9.67 -2.28 1.23
N LEU A 63 8.42 -2.42 1.66
CA LEU A 63 7.65 -3.67 1.55
C LEU A 63 7.46 -4.10 0.10
N LEU A 64 7.10 -3.16 -0.79
CA LEU A 64 6.97 -3.44 -2.21
C LEU A 64 8.31 -3.84 -2.85
N ALA A 65 9.41 -3.18 -2.48
CA ALA A 65 10.75 -3.56 -2.95
C ALA A 65 11.19 -4.94 -2.43
N TYR A 66 10.81 -5.31 -1.21
CA TYR A 66 11.01 -6.66 -0.68
C TYR A 66 10.21 -7.69 -1.48
N LEU A 67 8.91 -7.43 -1.69
CA LEU A 67 8.04 -8.33 -2.44
C LEU A 67 8.51 -8.49 -3.89
N SER A 68 8.94 -7.42 -4.55
CA SER A 68 9.45 -7.49 -5.93
C SER A 68 10.71 -8.33 -6.05
N LYS A 69 11.55 -8.37 -5.00
CA LYS A 69 12.75 -9.23 -4.94
C LYS A 69 12.39 -10.68 -4.68
N LYS A 70 11.42 -10.94 -3.80
CA LYS A 70 11.02 -12.29 -3.39
C LYS A 70 10.12 -12.99 -4.40
N ASN A 71 9.14 -12.29 -4.97
CA ASN A 71 8.19 -12.85 -5.93
C ASN A 71 7.65 -11.73 -6.85
N LYS A 72 8.14 -11.71 -8.10
CA LYS A 72 7.74 -10.72 -9.10
C LYS A 72 6.28 -10.85 -9.53
N VAL A 73 5.72 -12.07 -9.54
CA VAL A 73 4.33 -12.31 -9.95
C VAL A 73 3.37 -11.69 -8.92
N ARG A 74 3.54 -12.04 -7.64
CA ARG A 74 2.77 -11.44 -6.52
C ARG A 74 2.91 -9.93 -6.48
N TYR A 75 4.11 -9.40 -6.73
CA TYR A 75 4.32 -7.96 -6.80
C TYR A 75 3.48 -7.31 -7.90
N LYS A 76 3.51 -7.83 -9.12
CA LYS A 76 2.74 -7.29 -10.26
C LYS A 76 1.23 -7.35 -10.02
N GLU A 77 0.74 -8.46 -9.49
CA GLU A 77 -0.67 -8.62 -9.10
C GLU A 77 -1.07 -7.59 -8.05
N LEU A 78 -0.27 -7.44 -6.98
CA LEU A 78 -0.57 -6.52 -5.88
C LEU A 78 -0.59 -5.06 -6.34
N ILE A 79 0.39 -4.61 -7.12
CA ILE A 79 0.41 -3.22 -7.60
C ILE A 79 -0.74 -2.94 -8.58
N GLY A 80 -1.11 -3.92 -9.41
CA GLY A 80 -2.23 -3.82 -10.34
C GLY A 80 -3.57 -3.73 -9.61
N GLN A 81 -3.78 -4.57 -8.59
CA GLN A 81 -5.00 -4.54 -7.78
C GLN A 81 -5.15 -3.24 -6.98
N LEU A 82 -4.04 -2.71 -6.46
CA LEU A 82 -4.05 -1.51 -5.62
C LEU A 82 -3.90 -0.20 -6.40
N ASN A 83 -3.78 -0.26 -7.73
CA ASN A 83 -3.50 0.87 -8.62
C ASN A 83 -2.27 1.67 -8.14
N ILE A 84 -1.20 0.98 -7.74
CA ILE A 84 0.04 1.59 -7.29
C ILE A 84 0.95 1.77 -8.50
N ARG A 85 1.43 3.01 -8.72
CA ARG A 85 2.39 3.29 -9.79
C ARG A 85 3.69 2.50 -9.57
N GLU A 86 4.09 1.74 -10.59
CA GLU A 86 5.38 1.07 -10.60
C GLU A 86 6.50 2.10 -10.58
N LYS A 87 7.42 1.98 -9.61
CA LYS A 87 8.67 2.73 -9.67
C LYS A 87 9.56 2.07 -10.71
N LYS A 88 9.82 2.77 -11.82
CA LYS A 88 10.93 2.40 -12.71
C LYS A 88 12.21 2.38 -11.88
N LYS A 89 12.94 1.27 -11.92
CA LYS A 89 14.32 1.22 -11.39
C LYS A 89 15.09 2.36 -12.07
N PRO A 90 15.81 3.23 -11.35
CA PRO A 90 16.69 4.17 -12.02
C PRO A 90 17.68 3.34 -12.84
N LEU A 91 17.71 3.60 -14.15
CA LEU A 91 18.78 3.14 -15.03
C LEU A 91 20.02 3.91 -14.59
N ILE A 92 20.80 3.29 -13.71
CA ILE A 92 22.20 3.65 -13.49
C ILE A 92 22.99 2.53 -14.15
#